data_AF-A0A967EC40-F1
#
_entry.id   AF-A0A967EC40-F1
#
_cell.length_a   1.000
_cell.length_b   1.000
_cell.length_c   1.000
_cell.angle_alpha   90.00
_cell.angle_beta   90.00
_cell.angle_gamma   90.00
#
_symmetry.space_group_name_H-M   'P 1'
#
loop_
_entity.id
_entity.type
_entity.pdbx_description
1 polymer ?
#
loop_
_entity_poly.entity_id
_entity_poly.type
_entity_poly.pdbx_seq_one_letter_code
_entity_poly.pdbx_strand_id
1 'polypeptide(L)'
;MFKKIKIDLPFIMLIFLFPSFITGCKIGTKDGHVAEDINVDQNPLWAVKLIEAYAALSKERNMATADLLFDATNGMPRKNWENYLVCAIIYVPEGEYDKAFMAMEEAIDTGMREVDLLNSIPELSPIKSDSRWEGLIAKIQQKKNEYLETVENPKLLKVLENMWAKDQIALAQYEEHVNLLDSLATNEDYARLFERVETRWEINRKKLDSIIATHGWPGNRLVGEDGSKIAWAIPQHHPNIFFKQKCQELIKEAVEKGDSDPNHYAELTDRIARDTWQKQVYGSSMAENAPHPIKDVATVNERRFELGLLEPIEVYAYYHGIEYRLPTKDEAKQQSEEHYNKAQRNYTHFENFLKAKAIDSALTYIKMAIKSHGDLSNQQLFQAALKLGVYSEESAKKLSIRILKVLIWRKWDKRFEAIVRDKFLSLEEKDWNDISQLLNESGK
;
A
#
# COMPACT_ATOMS: atom_id res chain seq x y z
N MET A 1 18.48 1.39 -12.36
CA MET A 1 17.20 2.12 -12.55
C MET A 1 16.30 1.94 -11.34
N PHE A 2 16.86 1.94 -10.12
CA PHE A 2 16.08 2.04 -8.89
C PHE A 2 15.95 3.53 -8.58
N LYS A 3 15.02 4.21 -9.29
CA LYS A 3 14.51 5.49 -8.80
C LYS A 3 13.95 5.20 -7.42
N LYS A 4 14.35 5.96 -6.39
CA LYS A 4 13.77 6.01 -5.04
C LYS A 4 12.34 5.43 -5.02
N ILE A 5 12.22 4.12 -4.80
CA ILE A 5 10.96 3.55 -4.40
C ILE A 5 10.99 3.79 -2.91
N LYS A 6 10.35 4.88 -2.46
CA LYS A 6 9.89 4.95 -1.08
C LYS A 6 9.09 3.66 -0.90
N ILE A 7 9.64 2.74 -0.12
CA ILE A 7 8.88 1.57 0.30
C ILE A 7 7.91 2.17 1.32
N ASP A 8 6.71 2.50 0.85
CA ASP A 8 5.62 2.92 1.73
C ASP A 8 5.32 1.75 2.64
N LEU A 9 5.83 1.90 3.85
CA LEU A 9 5.79 0.89 4.88
C LEU A 9 4.74 1.30 5.91
N PRO A 10 3.67 0.50 6.07
CA PRO A 10 2.54 0.86 6.91
C PRO A 10 2.87 0.49 8.35
N PHE A 11 3.85 1.13 8.97
CA PHE A 11 3.97 1.04 10.43
C PHE A 11 3.48 2.27 11.16
N ILE A 12 3.13 3.28 10.39
CA ILE A 12 2.44 4.45 10.87
C ILE A 12 1.44 4.72 9.76
N MET A 13 0.21 5.05 10.12
CA MET A 13 -0.82 5.56 9.22
C MET A 13 -0.42 6.96 8.68
N LEU A 14 0.83 7.08 8.22
CA LEU A 14 1.64 8.29 8.19
C LEU A 14 1.79 8.93 9.59
N ILE A 15 2.98 9.37 9.98
CA ILE A 15 3.23 10.25 11.14
C ILE A 15 2.52 11.63 10.99
N PHE A 16 1.68 11.81 9.98
CA PHE A 16 1.74 13.02 9.21
C PHE A 16 0.74 12.93 8.06
N LEU A 17 -0.20 13.86 7.89
CA LEU A 17 -0.67 14.15 6.53
C LEU A 17 0.48 14.51 5.56
N PHE A 18 1.73 14.69 6.04
CA PHE A 18 2.99 14.94 5.29
C PHE A 18 4.28 14.73 6.11
N PRO A 19 5.18 13.75 5.82
CA PRO A 19 6.53 13.76 6.38
C PRO A 19 7.37 14.78 5.62
N SER A 20 7.23 16.03 6.01
CA SER A 20 8.15 17.11 5.64
C SER A 20 8.39 18.02 6.84
N PHE A 21 8.94 17.49 7.93
CA PHE A 21 9.50 18.32 9.00
C PHE A 21 10.79 17.73 9.54
N ILE A 22 11.88 17.88 8.76
CA ILE A 22 13.19 18.26 9.31
C ILE A 22 13.78 19.29 8.34
N THR A 23 13.88 20.53 8.82
CA THR A 23 14.65 21.68 8.28
C THR A 23 14.31 22.22 6.87
N GLY A 24 13.66 23.40 6.86
CA GLY A 24 14.02 24.53 6.00
C GLY A 24 14.12 24.31 4.49
N CYS A 25 13.01 24.30 3.79
CA CYS A 25 12.96 24.82 2.42
C CYS A 25 11.57 25.38 2.11
N LYS A 26 11.52 26.68 1.78
CA LYS A 26 10.35 27.36 1.24
C LYS A 26 9.92 26.64 -0.04
N ILE A 27 8.71 26.08 -0.07
CA ILE A 27 8.09 25.65 -1.32
C ILE A 27 7.40 26.89 -1.90
N GLY A 28 7.85 27.29 -3.08
CA GLY A 28 7.34 28.45 -3.79
C GLY A 28 5.87 28.29 -4.15
N THR A 29 5.14 29.37 -3.97
CA THR A 29 3.79 29.59 -4.49
C THR A 29 3.76 29.27 -5.98
N LYS A 30 2.97 28.27 -6.38
CA LYS A 30 2.47 28.17 -7.74
C LYS A 30 0.95 28.04 -7.67
N ASP A 31 0.34 29.17 -7.96
CA ASP A 31 -0.97 29.44 -8.55
C ASP A 31 -2.02 28.35 -8.42
N GLY A 32 -3.04 28.70 -7.64
CA GLY A 32 -4.24 27.90 -7.45
C GLY A 32 -4.98 27.67 -8.75
N HIS A 33 -5.23 26.40 -9.03
CA HIS A 33 -6.45 25.99 -9.72
C HIS A 33 -7.43 25.57 -8.65
N VAL A 34 -8.42 26.42 -8.38
CA VAL A 34 -9.64 26.01 -7.68
C VAL A 34 -10.37 25.08 -8.65
N ALA A 35 -10.45 23.80 -8.31
CA ALA A 35 -11.36 22.89 -8.99
C ALA A 35 -12.78 23.26 -8.55
N GLU A 36 -13.43 24.13 -9.33
CA GLU A 36 -14.88 24.20 -9.34
C GLU A 36 -15.41 22.85 -9.86
N ASP A 37 -16.41 22.31 -9.16
CA ASP A 37 -17.15 21.07 -9.43
C ASP A 37 -16.43 19.74 -9.16
N ILE A 38 -16.26 19.40 -7.86
CA ILE A 38 -16.27 17.99 -7.44
C ILE A 38 -17.66 17.46 -7.81
N ASN A 39 -17.74 16.38 -8.59
CA ASN A 39 -19.03 15.76 -8.92
C ASN A 39 -19.55 15.01 -7.67
N VAL A 40 -20.32 15.71 -6.83
CA VAL A 40 -20.82 15.29 -5.50
C VAL A 40 -21.99 14.30 -5.60
N ASP A 41 -22.53 14.02 -6.79
CA ASP A 41 -23.84 13.39 -6.95
C ASP A 41 -23.94 11.89 -6.52
N GLN A 42 -22.87 11.26 -6.03
CA GLN A 42 -22.88 9.83 -5.65
C GLN A 42 -22.26 9.48 -4.29
N ASN A 43 -21.53 10.38 -3.64
CA ASN A 43 -20.90 10.07 -2.33
C ASN A 43 -21.84 10.42 -1.17
N PRO A 44 -21.87 9.61 -0.09
CA PRO A 44 -22.65 9.96 1.10
C PRO A 44 -22.13 11.24 1.75
N LEU A 45 -23.01 12.02 2.38
CA LEU A 45 -22.68 13.36 2.92
C LEU A 45 -21.47 13.36 3.86
N TRP A 46 -21.30 12.31 4.67
CA TRP A 46 -20.14 12.19 5.57
C TRP A 46 -18.82 12.12 4.81
N ALA A 47 -18.79 11.45 3.65
CA ALA A 47 -17.59 11.29 2.84
C ALA A 47 -17.21 12.62 2.17
N VAL A 48 -18.22 13.38 1.72
CA VAL A 48 -18.03 14.73 1.16
C VAL A 48 -17.39 15.65 2.20
N LYS A 49 -17.95 15.69 3.41
CA LYS A 49 -17.40 16.47 4.53
C LYS A 49 -15.97 16.06 4.89
N LEU A 50 -15.67 14.77 4.83
CA LEU A 50 -14.34 14.27 5.14
C LEU A 50 -13.31 14.64 4.05
N ILE A 51 -13.71 14.60 2.77
CA ILE A 51 -12.88 15.10 1.66
C ILE A 51 -12.60 16.60 1.83
N GLU A 52 -13.63 17.39 2.14
CA GLU A 52 -13.48 18.83 2.41
C GLU A 52 -12.52 19.10 3.57
N ALA A 53 -12.66 18.35 4.67
CA ALA A 53 -11.77 18.47 5.83
C ALA A 53 -10.32 18.10 5.48
N TYR A 54 -10.08 16.99 4.79
CA TYR A 54 -8.74 16.60 4.35
C TYR A 54 -8.13 17.60 3.36
N ALA A 55 -8.93 18.13 2.43
CA ALA A 55 -8.49 19.15 1.48
C ALA A 55 -8.15 20.49 2.16
N ALA A 56 -8.90 20.87 3.19
CA ALA A 56 -8.58 22.04 4.00
C ALA A 56 -7.27 21.83 4.78
N LEU A 57 -7.14 20.65 5.41
CA LEU A 57 -6.00 20.29 6.24
C LEU A 57 -4.69 20.10 5.45
N SER A 58 -4.78 19.75 4.16
CA SER A 58 -3.61 19.66 3.28
C SER A 58 -3.07 21.03 2.88
N LYS A 59 -3.92 22.07 2.88
CA LYS A 59 -3.54 23.46 2.57
C LYS A 59 -2.97 24.18 3.79
N GLU A 60 -3.62 24.02 4.93
CA GLU A 60 -3.24 24.68 6.17
C GLU A 60 -3.57 23.79 7.37
N ARG A 61 -2.71 23.79 8.40
CA ARG A 61 -2.96 23.06 9.65
C ARG A 61 -3.15 24.05 10.78
N ASN A 62 -4.40 24.32 11.09
CA ASN A 62 -4.81 25.24 12.15
C ASN A 62 -6.10 24.75 12.84
N MET A 63 -6.53 25.46 13.88
CA MET A 63 -7.71 25.12 14.66
C MET A 63 -8.98 24.95 13.79
N ALA A 64 -9.21 25.80 12.80
CA ALA A 64 -10.41 25.72 11.96
C ALA A 64 -10.43 24.43 11.13
N THR A 65 -9.28 24.04 10.56
CA THR A 65 -9.16 22.78 9.83
C THR A 65 -9.28 21.55 10.73
N ALA A 66 -8.82 21.64 11.98
CA ALA A 66 -9.02 20.58 12.98
C ALA A 66 -10.49 20.45 13.40
N ASP A 67 -11.20 21.56 13.59
CA ASP A 67 -12.63 21.57 13.88
C ASP A 67 -13.44 20.93 12.72
N LEU A 68 -13.11 21.27 11.47
CA LEU A 68 -13.71 20.63 10.29
C LEU A 68 -13.48 19.11 10.26
N LEU A 69 -12.25 18.66 10.53
CA LEU A 69 -11.94 17.23 10.58
C LEU A 69 -12.67 16.51 11.72
N PHE A 70 -12.76 17.14 12.89
CA PHE A 70 -13.46 16.61 14.05
C PHE A 70 -14.96 16.40 13.74
N ASP A 71 -15.60 17.42 13.16
CA ASP A 71 -17.01 17.38 12.76
C ASP A 71 -17.28 16.37 11.64
N ALA A 72 -16.40 16.30 10.64
CA ALA A 72 -16.49 15.31 9.58
C ALA A 72 -16.37 13.88 10.13
N THR A 73 -15.44 13.66 11.07
CA THR A 73 -15.21 12.36 11.72
C THR A 73 -16.41 11.93 12.56
N ASN A 74 -17.05 12.88 13.26
CA ASN A 74 -18.30 12.62 13.99
C ASN A 74 -19.46 12.16 13.09
N GLY A 75 -19.43 12.55 11.80
CA GLY A 75 -20.43 12.13 10.82
C GLY A 75 -20.18 10.76 10.18
N MET A 76 -19.02 10.14 10.40
CA MET A 76 -18.66 8.86 9.78
C MET A 76 -19.53 7.70 10.33
N PRO A 77 -19.92 6.72 9.49
CA PRO A 77 -20.63 5.52 9.95
C PRO A 77 -19.84 4.70 10.98
N ARG A 78 -18.51 4.67 10.82
CA ARG A 78 -17.55 4.16 11.79
C ARG A 78 -16.54 5.28 12.04
N LYS A 79 -16.50 5.77 13.26
CA LYS A 79 -15.53 6.78 13.69
C LYS A 79 -14.10 6.24 13.57
N ASN A 80 -13.18 7.11 13.18
CA ASN A 80 -11.76 6.82 12.99
C ASN A 80 -10.96 7.55 14.09
N TRP A 81 -10.26 6.79 14.94
CA TRP A 81 -9.55 7.36 16.08
C TRP A 81 -8.32 8.17 15.65
N GLU A 82 -7.71 7.82 14.52
CA GLU A 82 -6.56 8.53 13.96
C GLU A 82 -6.92 9.98 13.59
N ASN A 83 -8.12 10.22 13.05
CA ASN A 83 -8.59 11.57 12.76
C ASN A 83 -8.72 12.42 14.03
N TYR A 84 -9.27 11.86 15.10
CA TYR A 84 -9.37 12.57 16.39
C TYR A 84 -8.00 12.85 17.00
N LEU A 85 -7.06 11.91 16.90
CA LEU A 85 -5.69 12.14 17.34
C LEU A 85 -5.03 13.27 16.53
N VAL A 86 -5.24 13.33 15.22
CA VAL A 86 -4.77 14.45 14.38
C VAL A 86 -5.34 15.78 14.85
N CYS A 87 -6.64 15.85 15.18
CA CYS A 87 -7.24 17.06 15.77
C CYS A 87 -6.54 17.46 17.07
N ALA A 88 -6.32 16.51 17.99
CA ALA A 88 -5.65 16.79 19.26
C ALA A 88 -4.22 17.34 19.07
N ILE A 89 -3.45 16.76 18.15
CA ILE A 89 -2.10 17.19 17.80
C ILE A 89 -2.08 18.64 17.29
N ILE A 90 -3.14 19.08 16.60
CA ILE A 90 -3.27 20.46 16.10
C ILE A 90 -3.73 21.41 17.23
N TYR A 91 -4.61 20.97 18.12
CA TYR A 91 -5.13 21.82 19.20
C TYR A 91 -4.08 22.14 20.27
N VAL A 92 -3.16 21.22 20.58
CA VAL A 92 -2.17 21.44 21.67
C VAL A 92 -1.24 22.64 21.40
N PRO A 93 -0.58 22.77 20.23
CA PRO A 93 0.27 23.93 19.95
C PRO A 93 -0.48 25.27 19.96
N GLU A 94 -1.78 25.27 19.68
CA GLU A 94 -2.66 26.45 19.71
C GLU A 94 -3.12 26.81 21.13
N GLY A 95 -2.80 26.00 22.14
CA GLY A 95 -3.21 26.22 23.55
C GLY A 95 -4.64 25.77 23.87
N GLU A 96 -5.33 25.15 22.92
CA GLU A 96 -6.72 24.68 23.04
C GLU A 96 -6.79 23.33 23.76
N TYR A 97 -6.32 23.28 25.01
CA TYR A 97 -6.15 22.03 25.75
C TYR A 97 -7.48 21.30 26.03
N ASP A 98 -8.58 22.02 26.23
CA ASP A 98 -9.90 21.41 26.42
C ASP A 98 -10.36 20.65 25.17
N LYS A 99 -10.18 21.25 23.99
CA LYS A 99 -10.45 20.58 22.72
C LYS A 99 -9.50 19.41 22.48
N ALA A 100 -8.22 19.56 22.83
CA ALA A 100 -7.25 18.47 22.72
C ALA A 100 -7.63 17.26 23.58
N PHE A 101 -8.02 17.47 24.84
CA PHE A 101 -8.50 16.39 25.71
C PHE A 101 -9.78 15.76 25.20
N MET A 102 -10.76 16.55 24.76
CA MET A 102 -11.99 16.04 24.14
C MET A 102 -11.68 15.15 22.92
N ALA A 103 -10.76 15.58 22.06
CA ALA A 103 -10.37 14.81 20.90
C ALA A 103 -9.61 13.53 21.27
N MET A 104 -8.70 13.57 22.24
CA MET A 104 -8.06 12.35 22.73
C MET A 104 -9.08 11.40 23.39
N GLU A 105 -10.07 11.89 24.12
CA GLU A 105 -11.11 11.06 24.70
C GLU A 105 -11.95 10.35 23.63
N GLU A 106 -12.35 11.05 22.56
CA GLU A 106 -13.04 10.46 21.42
C GLU A 106 -12.14 9.44 20.69
N ALA A 107 -10.85 9.72 20.51
CA ALA A 107 -9.91 8.75 19.93
C ALA A 107 -9.88 7.45 20.75
N ILE A 108 -9.84 7.55 22.08
CA ILE A 108 -9.81 6.40 23.00
C ILE A 108 -11.12 5.62 22.93
N ASP A 109 -12.25 6.32 22.98
CA ASP A 109 -13.58 5.68 22.96
C ASP A 109 -13.92 5.03 21.62
N THR A 110 -13.21 5.42 20.54
CA THR A 110 -13.41 4.90 19.18
C THR A 110 -12.37 3.87 18.74
N GLY A 111 -11.37 3.58 19.57
CA GLY A 111 -10.49 2.42 19.36
C GLY A 111 -9.01 2.63 19.64
N MET A 112 -8.56 3.83 19.99
CA MET A 112 -7.16 4.06 20.33
C MET A 112 -6.76 3.33 21.63
N ARG A 113 -5.72 2.49 21.54
CA ARG A 113 -5.23 1.65 22.66
C ARG A 113 -3.75 1.84 22.98
N GLU A 114 -3.04 2.72 22.27
CA GLU A 114 -1.58 2.83 22.35
C GLU A 114 -1.10 4.02 23.17
N VAL A 115 -0.70 3.75 24.42
CA VAL A 115 -0.08 4.74 25.32
C VAL A 115 1.27 5.23 24.78
N ASP A 116 2.09 4.32 24.25
CA ASP A 116 3.42 4.65 23.74
C ASP A 116 3.35 5.63 22.56
N LEU A 117 2.30 5.54 21.75
CA LEU A 117 2.06 6.48 20.65
C LEU A 117 1.89 7.92 21.18
N LEU A 118 1.01 8.15 22.16
CA LEU A 118 0.84 9.48 22.76
C LEU A 118 2.13 10.02 23.37
N ASN A 119 2.91 9.15 24.01
CA ASN A 119 4.17 9.54 24.62
C ASN A 119 5.24 9.92 23.59
N SER A 120 5.21 9.28 22.41
CA SER A 120 6.16 9.52 21.33
C SER A 120 5.90 10.80 20.53
N ILE A 121 4.68 11.36 20.57
CA ILE A 121 4.31 12.53 19.78
C ILE A 121 4.84 13.81 20.46
N PRO A 122 5.77 14.55 19.82
CA PRO A 122 6.37 15.75 20.43
C PRO A 122 5.36 16.87 20.69
N GLU A 123 4.40 17.08 19.79
CA GLU A 123 3.38 18.14 19.84
C GLU A 123 2.50 18.04 21.08
N LEU A 124 2.35 16.83 21.64
CA LEU A 124 1.59 16.60 22.87
C LEU A 124 2.41 16.87 24.15
N SER A 125 3.70 17.16 24.05
CA SER A 125 4.56 17.41 25.23
C SER A 125 4.03 18.50 26.18
N PRO A 126 3.48 19.64 25.71
CA PRO A 126 2.99 20.70 26.59
C PRO A 126 1.84 20.28 27.51
N ILE A 127 1.01 19.31 27.09
CA ILE A 127 -0.20 18.92 27.82
C ILE A 127 0.04 17.80 28.84
N LYS A 128 1.23 17.18 28.83
CA LYS A 128 1.55 16.04 29.72
C LYS A 128 1.61 16.39 31.21
N SER A 129 1.78 17.67 31.55
CA SER A 129 1.74 18.16 32.94
C SER A 129 0.35 18.58 33.40
N ASP A 130 -0.67 18.55 32.54
CA ASP A 130 -2.05 18.82 32.91
C ASP A 130 -2.59 17.69 33.81
N SER A 131 -3.38 18.03 34.83
CA SER A 131 -3.89 17.06 35.81
C SER A 131 -4.80 15.98 35.20
N ARG A 132 -5.37 16.24 34.01
CA ARG A 132 -6.19 15.27 33.26
C ARG A 132 -5.36 14.18 32.58
N TRP A 133 -4.05 14.42 32.35
CA TRP A 133 -3.19 13.51 31.59
C TRP A 133 -3.12 12.11 32.22
N GLU A 134 -2.92 12.02 33.53
CA GLU A 134 -2.85 10.72 34.22
C GLU A 134 -4.16 9.94 34.10
N GLY A 135 -5.30 10.62 34.18
CA GLY A 135 -6.62 10.02 33.97
C GLY A 135 -6.82 9.50 32.55
N LEU A 136 -6.36 10.25 31.54
CA LEU A 136 -6.39 9.85 30.14
C LEU A 136 -5.55 8.57 29.92
N ILE A 137 -4.32 8.52 30.43
CA ILE A 137 -3.45 7.34 30.31
C ILE A 137 -4.08 6.12 31.00
N ALA A 138 -4.67 6.31 32.18
CA ALA A 138 -5.38 5.24 32.88
C ALA A 138 -6.55 4.70 32.06
N LYS A 139 -7.33 5.58 31.39
CA LYS A 139 -8.44 5.19 30.50
C LYS A 139 -7.94 4.35 29.32
N ILE A 140 -6.83 4.73 28.67
CA ILE A 140 -6.25 3.96 27.57
C ILE A 140 -5.81 2.57 28.05
N GLN A 141 -5.12 2.51 29.18
CA GLN A 141 -4.65 1.24 29.74
C GLN A 141 -5.82 0.32 30.08
N GLN A 142 -6.91 0.88 30.62
CA GLN A 142 -8.15 0.15 30.85
C GLN A 142 -8.72 -0.39 29.54
N LYS A 143 -8.89 0.46 28.51
CA LYS A 143 -9.39 0.03 27.19
C LYS A 143 -8.53 -1.06 26.55
N LYS A 144 -7.20 -0.95 26.69
CA LYS A 144 -6.26 -1.97 26.23
C LYS A 144 -6.45 -3.29 26.96
N ASN A 145 -6.63 -3.27 28.28
CA ASN A 145 -6.88 -4.47 29.07
C ASN A 145 -8.23 -5.12 28.70
N GLU A 146 -9.31 -4.33 28.61
CA GLU A 146 -10.63 -4.79 28.14
C GLU A 146 -10.53 -5.44 26.76
N TYR A 147 -9.79 -4.83 25.83
CA TYR A 147 -9.54 -5.40 24.51
C TYR A 147 -8.80 -6.74 24.58
N LEU A 148 -7.73 -6.84 25.38
CA LEU A 148 -6.95 -8.06 25.51
C LEU A 148 -7.75 -9.23 26.10
N GLU A 149 -8.78 -8.95 26.92
CA GLU A 149 -9.71 -9.97 27.43
C GLU A 149 -10.60 -10.56 26.33
N THR A 150 -10.82 -9.83 25.23
CA THR A 150 -11.60 -10.32 24.07
C THR A 150 -10.81 -11.23 23.14
N VAL A 151 -9.48 -11.26 23.26
CA VAL A 151 -8.59 -12.01 22.36
C VAL A 151 -8.49 -13.47 22.81
N GLU A 152 -8.85 -14.42 21.94
CA GLU A 152 -8.81 -15.85 22.30
C GLU A 152 -7.40 -16.39 22.57
N ASN A 153 -6.39 -15.88 21.85
CA ASN A 153 -5.01 -16.31 21.98
C ASN A 153 -4.04 -15.13 22.15
N PRO A 154 -3.99 -14.51 23.35
CA PRO A 154 -3.13 -13.37 23.62
C PRO A 154 -1.63 -13.73 23.56
N LYS A 155 -1.28 -15.01 23.73
CA LYS A 155 0.11 -15.48 23.53
C LYS A 155 0.50 -15.41 22.05
N LEU A 156 -0.39 -15.80 21.13
CA LEU A 156 -0.15 -15.70 19.70
C LEU A 156 -0.14 -14.24 19.22
N LEU A 157 -1.02 -13.39 19.76
CA LEU A 157 -0.94 -11.94 19.55
C LEU A 157 0.47 -11.43 19.92
N LYS A 158 0.99 -11.78 21.10
CA LYS A 158 2.34 -11.35 21.50
C LYS A 158 3.44 -11.84 20.57
N VAL A 159 3.25 -13.02 19.98
CA VAL A 159 4.17 -13.57 18.95
C VAL A 159 4.13 -12.72 17.68
N LEU A 160 2.95 -12.29 17.22
CA LEU A 160 2.77 -11.43 16.06
C LEU A 160 3.36 -10.03 16.32
N GLU A 161 3.08 -9.42 17.46
CA GLU A 161 3.68 -8.13 17.86
C GLU A 161 5.22 -8.16 17.82
N ASN A 162 5.84 -9.24 18.28
CA ASN A 162 7.29 -9.38 18.22
C ASN A 162 7.80 -9.58 16.78
N MET A 163 7.03 -10.22 15.91
CA MET A 163 7.37 -10.32 14.48
C MET A 163 7.33 -8.94 13.83
N TRP A 164 6.30 -8.15 14.13
CA TRP A 164 6.08 -6.78 13.68
C TRP A 164 7.18 -5.83 14.14
N ALA A 165 7.50 -5.83 15.44
CA ALA A 165 8.56 -4.98 16.00
C ALA A 165 9.92 -5.27 15.33
N LYS A 166 10.25 -6.55 15.10
CA LYS A 166 11.50 -6.92 14.41
C LYS A 166 11.49 -6.55 12.93
N ASP A 167 10.33 -6.60 12.28
CA ASP A 167 10.13 -6.12 10.91
C ASP A 167 10.55 -4.65 10.82
N GLN A 168 10.04 -3.82 11.72
CA GLN A 168 10.30 -2.39 11.66
C GLN A 168 11.67 -1.97 12.10
N ILE A 169 12.25 -2.64 13.07
CA ILE A 169 13.62 -2.35 13.45
C ILE A 169 14.53 -2.53 12.23
N ALA A 170 14.30 -3.58 11.41
CA ALA A 170 15.08 -3.78 10.18
C ALA A 170 14.87 -2.64 9.17
N LEU A 171 13.65 -2.08 9.10
CA LEU A 171 13.29 -1.04 8.15
C LEU A 171 13.74 0.35 8.58
N ALA A 172 13.56 0.71 9.86
CA ALA A 172 14.12 1.91 10.45
C ALA A 172 15.64 1.94 10.30
N GLN A 173 16.32 0.79 10.52
CA GLN A 173 17.75 0.67 10.26
C GLN A 173 18.06 0.87 8.77
N TYR A 174 17.30 0.27 7.85
CA TYR A 174 17.52 0.48 6.42
C TYR A 174 17.40 1.97 6.06
N GLU A 175 16.36 2.67 6.54
CA GLU A 175 16.16 4.10 6.31
C GLU A 175 17.30 4.95 6.88
N GLU A 176 17.72 4.68 8.12
CA GLU A 176 18.86 5.35 8.75
C GLU A 176 20.13 5.22 7.90
N HIS A 177 20.47 3.99 7.49
CA HIS A 177 21.67 3.74 6.68
C HIS A 177 21.57 4.33 5.28
N VAL A 178 20.38 4.34 4.67
CA VAL A 178 20.14 4.99 3.37
C VAL A 178 20.38 6.49 3.47
N ASN A 179 20.00 7.13 4.58
CA ASN A 179 20.23 8.57 4.77
C ASN A 179 21.72 8.93 4.95
N LEU A 180 22.58 7.95 5.24
CA LEU A 180 24.03 8.12 5.32
C LEU A 180 24.74 7.93 3.97
N LEU A 181 24.03 7.44 2.94
CA LEU A 181 24.59 7.27 1.61
C LEU A 181 24.77 8.62 0.89
N ASP A 182 25.89 8.76 0.17
CA ASP A 182 26.16 9.94 -0.63
C ASP A 182 25.54 9.85 -2.05
N SER A 183 25.75 10.89 -2.85
CA SER A 183 25.22 10.95 -4.22
C SER A 183 25.84 9.94 -5.20
N LEU A 184 26.92 9.25 -4.81
CA LEU A 184 27.62 8.26 -5.63
C LEU A 184 27.13 6.82 -5.38
N ALA A 185 26.25 6.62 -4.39
CA ALA A 185 25.73 5.31 -4.06
C ALA A 185 25.08 4.60 -5.26
N THR A 186 25.50 3.36 -5.48
CA THR A 186 25.05 2.48 -6.56
C THR A 186 23.79 1.71 -6.15
N ASN A 187 23.07 1.11 -7.10
CA ASN A 187 21.89 0.31 -6.75
C ASN A 187 22.26 -0.92 -5.91
N GLU A 188 23.48 -1.42 -6.09
CA GLU A 188 24.06 -2.52 -5.33
C GLU A 188 24.27 -2.14 -3.86
N ASP A 189 24.62 -0.88 -3.56
CA ASP A 189 24.74 -0.39 -2.19
C ASP A 189 23.37 -0.40 -1.48
N TYR A 190 22.33 0.10 -2.16
CA TYR A 190 20.95 0.03 -1.64
C TYR A 190 20.48 -1.41 -1.45
N ALA A 191 20.75 -2.30 -2.43
CA ALA A 191 20.36 -3.70 -2.34
C ALA A 191 21.03 -4.39 -1.14
N ARG A 192 22.32 -4.12 -0.89
CA ARG A 192 23.05 -4.68 0.24
C ARG A 192 22.49 -4.22 1.59
N LEU A 193 22.10 -2.95 1.72
CA LEU A 193 21.43 -2.46 2.94
C LEU A 193 20.07 -3.15 3.13
N PHE A 194 19.38 -3.44 2.03
CA PHE A 194 18.06 -4.05 2.04
C PHE A 194 18.04 -5.56 2.38
N GLU A 195 19.17 -6.27 2.26
CA GLU A 195 19.26 -7.71 2.57
C GLU A 195 18.78 -8.07 3.98
N ARG A 196 18.99 -7.17 4.97
CA ARG A 196 18.50 -7.36 6.34
C ARG A 196 16.97 -7.38 6.42
N VAL A 197 16.33 -6.52 5.62
CA VAL A 197 14.87 -6.42 5.49
C VAL A 197 14.34 -7.69 4.81
N GLU A 198 14.93 -8.10 3.68
CA GLU A 198 14.51 -9.32 2.98
C GLU A 198 14.66 -10.57 3.85
N THR A 199 15.77 -10.68 4.60
CA THR A 199 15.98 -11.76 5.57
C THR A 199 14.87 -11.77 6.63
N ARG A 200 14.44 -10.58 7.08
CA ARG A 200 13.37 -10.46 8.06
C ARG A 200 12.02 -10.87 7.50
N TRP A 201 11.71 -10.42 6.29
CA TRP A 201 10.50 -10.79 5.56
C TRP A 201 10.40 -12.29 5.34
N GLU A 202 11.48 -12.98 4.96
CA GLU A 202 11.46 -14.43 4.77
C GLU A 202 11.27 -15.20 6.09
N ILE A 203 11.84 -14.72 7.21
CA ILE A 203 11.59 -15.30 8.53
C ILE A 203 10.13 -15.12 8.94
N ASN A 204 9.57 -13.92 8.73
CA ASN A 204 8.18 -13.62 9.05
C ASN A 204 7.23 -14.46 8.18
N ARG A 205 7.52 -14.63 6.89
CA ARG A 205 6.78 -15.50 5.98
C ARG A 205 6.74 -16.95 6.47
N LYS A 206 7.90 -17.57 6.75
CA LYS A 206 7.97 -18.97 7.25
C LYS A 206 7.19 -19.15 8.55
N LYS A 207 7.26 -18.15 9.44
CA LYS A 207 6.58 -18.19 10.73
C LYS A 207 5.07 -18.03 10.56
N LEU A 208 4.61 -17.12 9.72
CA LEU A 208 3.20 -16.97 9.39
C LEU A 208 2.65 -18.24 8.71
N ASP A 209 3.40 -18.88 7.80
CA ASP A 209 3.01 -20.17 7.22
C ASP A 209 2.78 -21.25 8.30
N SER A 210 3.63 -21.28 9.34
CA SER A 210 3.50 -22.22 10.46
C SER A 210 2.28 -21.91 11.33
N ILE A 211 1.99 -20.62 11.55
CA ILE A 211 0.78 -20.16 12.24
C ILE A 211 -0.45 -20.58 11.44
N ILE A 212 -0.47 -20.31 10.14
CA ILE A 212 -1.57 -20.68 9.24
C ILE A 212 -1.81 -22.19 9.23
N ALA A 213 -0.74 -22.99 9.18
CA ALA A 213 -0.86 -24.46 9.19
C ALA A 213 -1.47 -24.99 10.49
N THR A 214 -1.32 -24.28 11.61
CA THR A 214 -1.81 -24.71 12.93
C THR A 214 -3.19 -24.17 13.24
N HIS A 215 -3.46 -22.92 12.86
CA HIS A 215 -4.63 -22.16 13.33
C HIS A 215 -5.58 -21.71 12.22
N GLY A 216 -5.23 -21.90 10.94
CA GLY A 216 -5.84 -21.18 9.84
C GLY A 216 -5.41 -19.71 9.83
N TRP A 217 -6.13 -18.84 9.12
CA TRP A 217 -5.83 -17.40 9.14
C TRP A 217 -5.97 -16.85 10.58
N PRO A 218 -4.95 -16.17 11.12
CA PRO A 218 -5.05 -15.56 12.45
C PRO A 218 -5.87 -14.27 12.38
N GLY A 219 -7.19 -14.42 12.28
CA GLY A 219 -8.18 -13.34 12.24
C GLY A 219 -8.44 -12.66 13.59
N ASN A 220 -9.37 -11.71 13.58
CA ASN A 220 -9.71 -10.81 14.68
C ASN A 220 -10.10 -11.57 15.97
N ARG A 221 -10.86 -12.66 15.85
CA ARG A 221 -11.28 -13.48 17.00
C ARG A 221 -10.09 -14.16 17.68
N LEU A 222 -9.15 -14.68 16.89
CA LEU A 222 -8.02 -15.45 17.43
C LEU A 222 -6.96 -14.53 18.07
N VAL A 223 -6.62 -13.43 17.41
CA VAL A 223 -5.47 -12.58 17.79
C VAL A 223 -5.82 -11.11 17.95
N GLY A 224 -7.10 -10.74 17.91
CA GLY A 224 -7.54 -9.35 17.92
C GLY A 224 -7.33 -8.64 16.57
N GLU A 225 -8.00 -7.49 16.39
CA GLU A 225 -7.80 -6.60 15.22
C GLU A 225 -6.32 -6.25 15.00
N ASP A 226 -5.56 -5.95 16.05
CA ASP A 226 -4.15 -5.55 15.97
C ASP A 226 -3.29 -6.72 15.48
N GLY A 227 -3.52 -7.93 16.01
CA GLY A 227 -2.84 -9.14 15.55
C GLY A 227 -3.20 -9.51 14.11
N SER A 228 -4.47 -9.38 13.74
CA SER A 228 -4.97 -9.65 12.38
C SER A 228 -4.33 -8.69 11.36
N LYS A 229 -4.23 -7.40 11.70
CA LYS A 229 -3.51 -6.38 10.91
C LYS A 229 -2.03 -6.72 10.76
N ILE A 230 -1.36 -7.13 11.83
CA ILE A 230 0.06 -7.57 11.75
C ILE A 230 0.20 -8.78 10.83
N ALA A 231 -0.68 -9.78 10.97
CA ALA A 231 -0.64 -10.97 10.14
C ALA A 231 -0.85 -10.65 8.66
N TRP A 232 -1.73 -9.70 8.35
CA TRP A 232 -1.95 -9.18 7.00
C TRP A 232 -0.76 -8.38 6.44
N ALA A 233 -0.03 -7.62 7.26
CA ALA A 233 1.11 -6.83 6.79
C ALA A 233 2.28 -7.71 6.27
N ILE A 234 2.43 -8.92 6.80
CA ILE A 234 3.49 -9.86 6.39
C ILE A 234 3.42 -10.21 4.88
N PRO A 235 2.28 -10.71 4.34
CA PRO A 235 2.15 -10.91 2.91
C PRO A 235 2.18 -9.60 2.13
N GLN A 236 1.79 -8.44 2.66
CA GLN A 236 1.97 -7.16 1.96
C GLN A 236 3.43 -6.87 1.64
N HIS A 237 4.32 -7.08 2.61
CA HIS A 237 5.76 -6.78 2.49
C HIS A 237 6.49 -7.83 1.65
N HIS A 238 6.09 -9.10 1.75
CA HIS A 238 6.85 -10.20 1.15
C HIS A 238 6.78 -10.25 -0.39
N PRO A 239 7.88 -10.42 -1.15
CA PRO A 239 7.86 -10.35 -2.63
C PRO A 239 7.27 -11.59 -3.34
N ASN A 240 7.11 -12.73 -2.64
CA ASN A 240 6.56 -13.96 -3.23
C ASN A 240 5.04 -13.84 -3.50
N ILE A 241 4.65 -13.80 -4.78
CA ILE A 241 3.25 -13.65 -5.21
C ILE A 241 2.38 -14.87 -4.90
N PHE A 242 2.90 -16.10 -4.97
CA PHE A 242 2.11 -17.28 -4.61
C PHE A 242 1.77 -17.30 -3.11
N PHE A 243 2.71 -16.85 -2.26
CA PHE A 243 2.43 -16.63 -0.85
C PHE A 243 1.35 -15.56 -0.65
N LYS A 244 1.42 -14.43 -1.36
CA LYS A 244 0.36 -13.40 -1.32
C LYS A 244 -1.00 -13.96 -1.72
N GLN A 245 -1.06 -14.73 -2.82
CA GLN A 245 -2.30 -15.35 -3.32
C GLN A 245 -2.90 -16.34 -2.31
N LYS A 246 -2.07 -17.21 -1.71
CA LYS A 246 -2.50 -18.12 -0.63
C LYS A 246 -3.10 -17.34 0.54
N CYS A 247 -2.42 -16.29 1.02
CA CYS A 247 -2.92 -15.47 2.12
C CYS A 247 -4.18 -14.69 1.72
N GLN A 248 -4.26 -14.19 0.49
CA GLN A 248 -5.42 -13.48 -0.04
C GLN A 248 -6.69 -14.35 0.02
N GLU A 249 -6.61 -15.61 -0.39
CA GLU A 249 -7.74 -16.56 -0.31
C GLU A 249 -8.19 -16.77 1.15
N LEU A 250 -7.25 -16.96 2.06
CA LEU A 250 -7.53 -17.14 3.49
C LEU A 250 -8.12 -15.88 4.15
N ILE A 251 -7.63 -14.69 3.78
CA ILE A 251 -8.18 -13.42 4.25
C ILE A 251 -9.58 -13.22 3.69
N LYS A 252 -9.84 -13.57 2.43
CA LYS A 252 -11.17 -13.49 1.84
C LYS A 252 -12.20 -14.27 2.66
N GLU A 253 -11.87 -15.53 2.99
CA GLU A 253 -12.73 -16.35 3.85
C GLU A 253 -12.92 -15.75 5.25
N ALA A 254 -11.89 -15.10 5.81
CA ALA A 254 -11.99 -14.43 7.10
C ALA A 254 -12.90 -13.20 7.02
N VAL A 255 -12.80 -12.39 5.96
CA VAL A 255 -13.67 -11.23 5.71
C VAL A 255 -15.13 -11.67 5.55
N GLU A 256 -15.40 -12.73 4.78
CA GLU A 256 -16.75 -13.29 4.62
C GLU A 256 -17.38 -13.76 5.95
N LYS A 257 -16.54 -14.11 6.94
CA LYS A 257 -16.95 -14.48 8.31
C LYS A 257 -16.98 -13.30 9.29
N GLY A 258 -16.62 -12.09 8.87
CA GLY A 258 -16.46 -10.93 9.75
C GLY A 258 -15.25 -11.02 10.68
N ASP A 259 -14.28 -11.89 10.39
CA ASP A 259 -13.10 -12.19 11.20
C ASP A 259 -11.82 -11.50 10.67
N SER A 260 -11.93 -10.59 9.71
CA SER A 260 -10.84 -9.74 9.24
C SER A 260 -11.39 -8.44 8.67
N ASP A 261 -10.60 -7.36 8.75
CA ASP A 261 -10.94 -6.09 8.10
C ASP A 261 -11.00 -6.26 6.57
N PRO A 262 -12.07 -5.82 5.89
CA PRO A 262 -12.17 -5.86 4.43
C PRO A 262 -11.01 -5.14 3.70
N ASN A 263 -10.41 -4.11 4.30
CA ASN A 263 -9.23 -3.42 3.75
C ASN A 263 -8.07 -4.39 3.55
N HIS A 264 -7.90 -5.37 4.44
CA HIS A 264 -6.83 -6.36 4.34
C HIS A 264 -6.92 -7.12 3.01
N TYR A 265 -8.12 -7.54 2.63
CA TYR A 265 -8.36 -8.24 1.36
C TYR A 265 -8.21 -7.30 0.16
N ALA A 266 -8.80 -6.11 0.21
CA ALA A 266 -8.75 -5.14 -0.88
C ALA A 266 -7.31 -4.75 -1.23
N GLU A 267 -6.53 -4.39 -0.22
CA GLU A 267 -5.14 -3.98 -0.38
C GLU A 267 -4.27 -5.10 -0.92
N LEU A 268 -4.42 -6.33 -0.42
CA LEU A 268 -3.59 -7.44 -0.89
C LEU A 268 -3.96 -7.85 -2.32
N THR A 269 -5.26 -7.81 -2.65
CA THR A 269 -5.76 -8.02 -4.02
C THR A 269 -5.13 -7.03 -4.99
N ASP A 270 -5.19 -5.74 -4.65
CA ASP A 270 -4.67 -4.69 -5.51
C ASP A 270 -3.14 -4.69 -5.57
N ARG A 271 -2.47 -5.12 -4.49
CA ARG A 271 -1.03 -5.35 -4.47
C ARG A 271 -0.59 -6.45 -5.42
N ILE A 272 -1.27 -7.59 -5.41
CA ILE A 272 -1.02 -8.69 -6.35
C ILE A 272 -1.24 -8.21 -7.79
N ALA A 273 -2.34 -7.50 -8.05
CA ALA A 273 -2.63 -6.95 -9.38
C ALA A 273 -1.51 -6.00 -9.84
N ARG A 274 -1.10 -5.06 -8.99
CA ARG A 274 -0.01 -4.10 -9.28
C ARG A 274 1.31 -4.83 -9.57
N ASP A 275 1.71 -5.74 -8.70
CA ASP A 275 3.01 -6.42 -8.79
C ASP A 275 3.06 -7.40 -9.97
N THR A 276 1.90 -7.87 -10.43
CA THR A 276 1.73 -8.66 -11.66
C THR A 276 1.34 -7.81 -12.88
N TRP A 277 1.40 -6.49 -12.81
CA TRP A 277 1.11 -5.53 -13.91
C TRP A 277 -0.31 -5.61 -14.48
N GLN A 278 -1.29 -5.95 -13.66
CA GLN A 278 -2.71 -5.94 -13.97
C GLN A 278 -3.38 -4.68 -13.41
N LYS A 279 -4.57 -4.36 -13.94
CA LYS A 279 -5.42 -3.32 -13.35
C LYS A 279 -5.94 -3.80 -12.00
N GLN A 280 -5.94 -2.91 -11.02
CA GLN A 280 -6.42 -3.20 -9.68
C GLN A 280 -7.96 -3.15 -9.60
N VAL A 281 -8.55 -3.69 -8.54
CA VAL A 281 -10.01 -3.88 -8.39
C VAL A 281 -10.65 -2.81 -7.51
N TYR A 282 -10.02 -2.49 -6.38
CA TYR A 282 -10.59 -1.61 -5.33
C TYR A 282 -9.94 -0.23 -5.25
N GLY A 283 -8.81 -0.03 -5.92
CA GLY A 283 -8.09 1.24 -5.95
C GLY A 283 -7.09 1.44 -4.80
N SER A 284 -6.80 0.41 -4.01
CA SER A 284 -6.00 0.54 -2.79
C SER A 284 -4.47 0.60 -3.01
N SER A 285 -4.00 0.52 -4.26
CA SER A 285 -2.62 0.78 -4.64
C SER A 285 -2.46 2.15 -5.27
N MET A 286 -1.83 3.05 -4.53
CA MET A 286 -1.57 4.43 -4.95
C MET A 286 -0.27 4.57 -5.75
N ALA A 287 -0.28 5.49 -6.72
CA ALA A 287 0.92 6.05 -7.34
C ALA A 287 1.08 7.52 -6.91
N GLU A 288 2.04 8.25 -7.46
CA GLU A 288 2.41 9.59 -6.98
C GLU A 288 1.27 10.62 -6.97
N ASN A 289 0.40 10.62 -7.98
CA ASN A 289 -0.65 11.65 -8.15
C ASN A 289 -2.05 11.05 -8.42
N ALA A 290 -2.17 9.73 -8.44
CA ALA A 290 -3.42 9.03 -8.71
C ALA A 290 -3.28 7.57 -8.28
N PRO A 291 -4.38 6.84 -8.04
CA PRO A 291 -4.34 5.39 -7.97
C PRO A 291 -3.69 4.77 -9.21
N HIS A 292 -3.02 3.63 -9.06
CA HIS A 292 -2.64 2.80 -10.21
C HIS A 292 -3.89 2.44 -11.06
N PRO A 293 -3.74 2.08 -12.36
CA PRO A 293 -4.90 1.81 -13.22
C PRO A 293 -5.90 0.82 -12.60
N ILE A 294 -7.17 1.24 -12.51
CA ILE A 294 -8.28 0.49 -11.90
C ILE A 294 -9.11 -0.13 -13.02
N LYS A 295 -9.51 -1.39 -12.86
CA LYS A 295 -10.45 -2.06 -13.76
C LYS A 295 -11.82 -1.39 -13.60
N ASP A 296 -12.46 -1.01 -14.71
CA ASP A 296 -13.80 -0.41 -14.71
C ASP A 296 -13.95 0.70 -13.65
N VAL A 297 -13.06 1.71 -13.72
CA VAL A 297 -12.85 2.71 -12.67
C VAL A 297 -14.13 3.42 -12.22
N ALA A 298 -15.05 3.75 -13.14
CA ALA A 298 -16.30 4.44 -12.83
C ALA A 298 -17.25 3.68 -11.86
N THR A 299 -17.00 2.40 -11.62
CA THR A 299 -17.80 1.54 -10.71
C THR A 299 -16.98 1.04 -9.51
N VAL A 300 -15.82 1.68 -9.24
CA VAL A 300 -14.94 1.24 -8.14
C VAL A 300 -15.61 1.37 -6.77
N ASN A 301 -16.34 2.45 -6.52
CA ASN A 301 -17.00 2.67 -5.24
C ASN A 301 -18.11 1.63 -4.98
N GLU A 302 -18.82 1.16 -6.02
CA GLU A 302 -19.77 0.05 -5.90
C GLU A 302 -19.08 -1.20 -5.36
N ARG A 303 -17.95 -1.61 -5.97
CA ARG A 303 -17.15 -2.76 -5.51
C ARG A 303 -16.59 -2.56 -4.10
N ARG A 304 -16.17 -1.33 -3.77
CA ARG A 304 -15.64 -1.01 -2.43
C ARG A 304 -16.72 -1.21 -1.37
N PHE A 305 -17.93 -0.68 -1.58
CA PHE A 305 -19.04 -0.84 -0.65
C PHE A 305 -19.56 -2.28 -0.58
N GLU A 306 -19.63 -2.99 -1.70
CA GLU A 306 -20.01 -4.42 -1.73
C GLU A 306 -19.06 -5.29 -0.89
N LEU A 307 -17.78 -4.96 -0.86
CA LEU A 307 -16.79 -5.66 -0.03
C LEU A 307 -16.90 -5.29 1.46
N GLY A 308 -17.57 -4.19 1.80
CA GLY A 308 -17.62 -3.64 3.15
C GLY A 308 -16.52 -2.62 3.48
N LEU A 309 -15.85 -2.06 2.47
CA LEU A 309 -14.99 -0.90 2.67
C LEU A 309 -15.85 0.34 2.93
N LEU A 310 -15.49 1.10 3.96
CA LEU A 310 -16.29 2.26 4.37
C LEU A 310 -16.00 3.48 3.50
N GLU A 311 -14.74 3.70 3.15
CA GLU A 311 -14.32 4.87 2.40
C GLU A 311 -14.52 4.68 0.88
N PRO A 312 -15.15 5.64 0.17
CA PRO A 312 -15.02 5.71 -1.28
C PRO A 312 -13.56 5.99 -1.67
N ILE A 313 -13.20 5.73 -2.93
CA ILE A 313 -11.80 5.84 -3.39
C ILE A 313 -11.24 7.24 -3.23
N GLU A 314 -12.07 8.27 -3.33
CA GLU A 314 -11.67 9.66 -3.18
C GLU A 314 -11.19 9.94 -1.75
N VAL A 315 -11.93 9.49 -0.73
CA VAL A 315 -11.52 9.59 0.68
C VAL A 315 -10.21 8.83 0.91
N TYR A 316 -10.13 7.60 0.39
CA TYR A 316 -8.93 6.77 0.55
C TYR A 316 -7.72 7.39 -0.16
N ALA A 317 -7.88 7.96 -1.36
CA ALA A 317 -6.82 8.68 -2.07
C ALA A 317 -6.35 9.92 -1.30
N TYR A 318 -7.27 10.73 -0.78
CA TYR A 318 -6.93 11.91 0.04
C TYR A 318 -6.17 11.53 1.30
N TYR A 319 -6.59 10.45 1.95
CA TYR A 319 -5.90 9.89 3.10
C TYR A 319 -4.43 9.54 2.77
N HIS A 320 -4.16 9.12 1.53
CA HIS A 320 -2.82 8.89 0.99
C HIS A 320 -2.15 10.12 0.36
N GLY A 321 -2.69 11.33 0.57
CA GLY A 321 -2.12 12.58 0.08
C GLY A 321 -2.40 12.86 -1.40
N ILE A 322 -3.39 12.21 -1.99
CA ILE A 322 -3.75 12.33 -3.40
C ILE A 322 -5.14 12.95 -3.53
N GLU A 323 -5.18 14.16 -4.07
CA GLU A 323 -6.44 14.75 -4.54
C GLU A 323 -6.93 13.99 -5.77
N TYR A 324 -8.02 13.24 -5.60
CA TYR A 324 -8.56 12.37 -6.62
C TYR A 324 -10.07 12.56 -6.78
N ARG A 325 -10.51 12.74 -8.04
CA ARG A 325 -11.91 12.72 -8.43
C ARG A 325 -12.19 11.45 -9.23
N LEU A 326 -13.27 10.76 -8.89
CA LEU A 326 -13.76 9.65 -9.69
C LEU A 326 -14.22 10.16 -11.08
N PRO A 327 -13.72 9.58 -12.20
CA PRO A 327 -14.20 9.95 -13.52
C PRO A 327 -15.64 9.49 -13.75
N THR A 328 -16.40 10.25 -14.52
CA THR A 328 -17.71 9.82 -15.02
C THR A 328 -17.58 8.58 -15.91
N LYS A 329 -18.69 7.89 -16.21
CA LYS A 329 -18.67 6.70 -17.08
C LYS A 329 -18.08 6.99 -18.47
N ASP A 330 -18.39 8.14 -19.05
CA ASP A 330 -17.87 8.54 -20.37
C ASP A 330 -16.39 8.91 -20.31
N GLU A 331 -15.98 9.69 -19.30
CA GLU A 331 -14.56 10.00 -19.05
C GLU A 331 -13.74 8.72 -18.83
N ALA A 332 -14.24 7.78 -18.02
CA ALA A 332 -13.58 6.51 -17.74
C ALA A 332 -13.41 5.66 -19.01
N LYS A 333 -14.42 5.63 -19.88
CA LYS A 333 -14.35 4.93 -21.16
C LYS A 333 -13.28 5.55 -22.06
N GLN A 334 -13.30 6.86 -22.22
CA GLN A 334 -12.31 7.59 -23.02
C GLN A 334 -10.88 7.37 -22.48
N GLN A 335 -10.68 7.55 -21.18
CA GLN A 335 -9.39 7.34 -20.53
C GLN A 335 -8.88 5.90 -20.73
N SER A 336 -9.76 4.90 -20.62
CA SER A 336 -9.40 3.51 -20.86
C SER A 336 -8.97 3.25 -22.31
N GLU A 337 -9.69 3.79 -23.29
CA GLU A 337 -9.33 3.69 -24.71
C GLU A 337 -7.99 4.38 -25.01
N GLU A 338 -7.77 5.58 -24.48
CA GLU A 338 -6.52 6.33 -24.62
C GLU A 338 -5.33 5.59 -23.99
N HIS A 339 -5.51 5.05 -22.78
CA HIS A 339 -4.49 4.26 -22.08
C HIS A 339 -4.11 3.01 -22.88
N TYR A 340 -5.12 2.27 -23.36
CA TYR A 340 -4.91 1.08 -24.18
C TYR A 340 -4.15 1.43 -25.46
N ASN A 341 -4.60 2.44 -26.20
CA ASN A 341 -3.96 2.88 -27.45
C ASN A 341 -2.51 3.32 -27.22
N LYS A 342 -2.23 4.01 -26.10
CA LYS A 342 -0.86 4.39 -25.71
C LYS A 342 0.02 3.17 -25.42
N ALA A 343 -0.51 2.16 -24.73
CA ALA A 343 0.21 0.91 -24.47
C ALA A 343 0.55 0.18 -25.78
N GLN A 344 -0.41 0.08 -26.71
CA GLN A 344 -0.18 -0.54 -28.02
C GLN A 344 0.85 0.22 -28.86
N ARG A 345 0.79 1.56 -28.90
CA ARG A 345 1.81 2.38 -29.58
C ARG A 345 3.20 2.14 -29.01
N ASN A 346 3.34 2.11 -27.68
CA ASN A 346 4.61 1.83 -27.02
C ASN A 346 5.11 0.41 -27.34
N TYR A 347 4.23 -0.59 -27.38
CA TYR A 347 4.60 -1.94 -27.80
C TYR A 347 5.11 -1.99 -29.25
N THR A 348 4.45 -1.30 -30.18
CA THR A 348 4.90 -1.16 -31.57
C THR A 348 6.28 -0.48 -31.67
N HIS A 349 6.51 0.59 -30.89
CA HIS A 349 7.83 1.22 -30.82
C HIS A 349 8.90 0.25 -30.29
N PHE A 350 8.59 -0.52 -29.24
CA PHE A 350 9.47 -1.58 -28.75
C PHE A 350 9.88 -2.53 -29.89
N GLU A 351 8.91 -3.02 -30.68
CA GLU A 351 9.21 -3.92 -31.78
C GLU A 351 10.08 -3.28 -32.87
N ASN A 352 9.82 -2.01 -33.20
CA ASN A 352 10.58 -1.28 -34.21
C ASN A 352 12.03 -1.01 -33.77
N PHE A 353 12.24 -0.56 -32.54
CA PHE A 353 13.59 -0.34 -32.01
C PHE A 353 14.37 -1.64 -31.86
N LEU A 354 13.69 -2.74 -31.51
CA LEU A 354 14.32 -4.04 -31.45
C LEU A 354 14.79 -4.52 -32.84
N LYS A 355 13.95 -4.34 -33.88
CA LYS A 355 14.34 -4.62 -35.29
C LYS A 355 15.54 -3.78 -35.72
N ALA A 356 15.61 -2.52 -35.26
CA ALA A 356 16.73 -1.62 -35.50
C ALA A 356 17.96 -1.91 -34.60
N LYS A 357 17.93 -2.96 -33.77
CA LYS A 357 18.97 -3.32 -32.79
C LYS A 357 19.29 -2.22 -31.77
N ALA A 358 18.36 -1.31 -31.52
CA ALA A 358 18.46 -0.25 -30.52
C ALA A 358 17.86 -0.72 -29.18
N ILE A 359 18.61 -1.50 -28.42
CA ILE A 359 18.11 -2.27 -27.27
C ILE A 359 17.66 -1.37 -26.11
N ASP A 360 18.39 -0.30 -25.80
CA ASP A 360 18.00 0.62 -24.72
C ASP A 360 16.67 1.34 -25.01
N SER A 361 16.47 1.75 -26.26
CA SER A 361 15.20 2.34 -26.71
C SER A 361 14.08 1.31 -26.65
N ALA A 362 14.32 0.08 -27.13
CA ALA A 362 13.34 -1.00 -27.06
C ALA A 362 12.92 -1.28 -25.61
N LEU A 363 13.89 -1.40 -24.69
CA LEU A 363 13.68 -1.57 -23.26
C LEU A 363 12.87 -0.44 -22.64
N THR A 364 13.12 0.81 -23.06
CA THR A 364 12.37 1.98 -22.59
C THR A 364 10.89 1.87 -22.98
N TYR A 365 10.61 1.60 -24.25
CA TYR A 365 9.23 1.53 -24.74
C TYR A 365 8.44 0.35 -24.20
N ILE A 366 9.05 -0.83 -24.05
CA ILE A 366 8.34 -1.98 -23.44
C ILE A 366 8.02 -1.73 -21.96
N LYS A 367 8.92 -1.09 -21.21
CA LYS A 367 8.65 -0.69 -19.81
C LYS A 367 7.49 0.31 -19.74
N MET A 368 7.44 1.28 -20.66
CA MET A 368 6.32 2.23 -20.75
C MET A 368 5.00 1.53 -21.09
N ALA A 369 5.02 0.53 -21.97
CA ALA A 369 3.83 -0.26 -22.31
C ALA A 369 3.35 -1.12 -21.12
N ILE A 370 4.27 -1.75 -20.39
CA ILE A 370 3.98 -2.54 -19.18
C ILE A 370 3.37 -1.65 -18.08
N LYS A 371 3.89 -0.42 -17.91
CA LYS A 371 3.40 0.54 -16.89
C LYS A 371 1.92 0.92 -17.09
N SER A 372 1.34 0.70 -18.27
CA SER A 372 -0.10 0.91 -18.48
C SER A 372 -1.01 -0.11 -17.78
N HIS A 373 -0.46 -1.18 -17.19
CA HIS A 373 -1.16 -2.21 -16.39
C HIS A 373 -2.39 -2.85 -17.05
N GLY A 374 -2.30 -4.14 -17.36
CA GLY A 374 -3.43 -4.91 -17.94
C GLY A 374 -3.72 -4.63 -19.41
N ASP A 375 -3.14 -3.58 -20.01
CA ASP A 375 -3.37 -3.24 -21.42
C ASP A 375 -2.46 -4.01 -22.41
N LEU A 376 -1.45 -4.73 -21.91
CA LEU A 376 -0.74 -5.76 -22.68
C LEU A 376 -1.28 -7.15 -22.34
N SER A 377 -1.65 -7.91 -23.37
CA SER A 377 -2.04 -9.31 -23.21
C SER A 377 -0.87 -10.17 -22.72
N ASN A 378 -1.17 -11.29 -22.06
CA ASN A 378 -0.16 -12.29 -21.69
C ASN A 378 0.64 -12.77 -22.90
N GLN A 379 0.01 -12.88 -24.07
CA GLN A 379 0.69 -13.23 -25.32
C GLN A 379 1.70 -12.17 -25.74
N GLN A 380 1.35 -10.87 -25.70
CA GLN A 380 2.28 -9.78 -26.03
C GLN A 380 3.45 -9.73 -25.05
N LEU A 381 3.18 -9.87 -23.75
CA LEU A 381 4.23 -9.97 -22.74
C LEU A 381 5.17 -11.13 -23.04
N PHE A 382 4.64 -12.31 -23.32
CA PHE A 382 5.45 -13.48 -23.66
C PHE A 382 6.30 -13.25 -24.93
N GLN A 383 5.73 -12.64 -25.98
CA GLN A 383 6.49 -12.29 -27.18
C GLN A 383 7.62 -11.30 -26.89
N ALA A 384 7.39 -10.31 -26.01
CA ALA A 384 8.44 -9.41 -25.56
C ALA A 384 9.53 -10.16 -24.78
N ALA A 385 9.16 -11.08 -23.89
CA ALA A 385 10.12 -11.89 -23.14
C ALA A 385 11.01 -12.73 -24.05
N LEU A 386 10.42 -13.44 -25.03
CA LEU A 386 11.14 -14.21 -26.04
C LEU A 386 12.14 -13.35 -26.80
N LYS A 387 11.66 -12.20 -27.29
CA LYS A 387 12.45 -11.24 -28.05
C LYS A 387 13.62 -10.66 -27.25
N LEU A 388 13.43 -10.43 -25.95
CA LEU A 388 14.48 -9.92 -25.07
C LEU A 388 15.45 -11.02 -24.60
N GLY A 389 14.98 -12.25 -24.48
CA GLY A 389 15.73 -13.40 -23.94
C GLY A 389 16.82 -13.97 -24.85
N VAL A 390 17.08 -13.32 -25.99
CA VAL A 390 18.22 -13.63 -26.88
C VAL A 390 19.37 -12.63 -26.74
N TYR A 391 19.15 -11.53 -26.02
CA TYR A 391 20.12 -10.45 -25.85
C TYR A 391 20.96 -10.67 -24.59
N SER A 392 22.27 -10.43 -24.69
CA SER A 392 23.24 -10.61 -23.61
C SER A 392 23.21 -9.49 -22.57
N GLU A 393 22.60 -8.35 -22.90
CA GLU A 393 22.47 -7.17 -22.08
C GLU A 393 21.68 -7.49 -20.80
N GLU A 394 22.29 -7.24 -19.65
CA GLU A 394 21.75 -7.62 -18.34
C GLU A 394 20.34 -7.03 -18.09
N SER A 395 20.09 -5.82 -18.58
CA SER A 395 18.78 -5.15 -18.49
C SER A 395 17.69 -5.86 -19.31
N ALA A 396 18.03 -6.42 -20.47
CA ALA A 396 17.13 -7.21 -21.31
C ALA A 396 16.87 -8.58 -20.68
N LYS A 397 17.91 -9.26 -20.19
CA LYS A 397 17.80 -10.53 -19.45
C LYS A 397 16.87 -10.40 -18.23
N LYS A 398 17.15 -9.43 -17.35
CA LYS A 398 16.35 -9.18 -16.14
C LYS A 398 14.89 -8.91 -16.47
N LEU A 399 14.60 -8.13 -17.51
CA LEU A 399 13.22 -7.85 -17.91
C LEU A 399 12.55 -9.08 -18.52
N SER A 400 13.24 -9.86 -19.36
CA SER A 400 12.72 -11.13 -19.90
C SER A 400 12.33 -12.08 -18.78
N ILE A 401 13.24 -12.33 -17.83
CA ILE A 401 12.99 -13.16 -16.64
C ILE A 401 11.81 -12.63 -15.85
N ARG A 402 11.74 -11.31 -15.58
CA ARG A 402 10.63 -10.71 -14.84
C ARG A 402 9.29 -10.93 -15.54
N ILE A 403 9.23 -10.78 -16.87
CA ILE A 403 8.01 -11.05 -17.63
C ILE A 403 7.60 -12.51 -17.50
N LEU A 404 8.53 -13.46 -17.61
CA LEU A 404 8.24 -14.90 -17.42
C LEU A 404 7.68 -15.17 -16.02
N LYS A 405 8.31 -14.63 -14.97
CA LYS A 405 7.81 -14.74 -13.58
C LYS A 405 6.38 -14.18 -13.45
N VAL A 406 6.09 -13.03 -14.06
CA VAL A 406 4.73 -12.44 -14.07
C VAL A 406 3.71 -13.34 -14.78
N LEU A 407 4.05 -13.93 -15.92
CA LEU A 407 3.15 -14.85 -16.62
C LEU A 407 2.85 -16.11 -15.80
N ILE A 408 3.83 -16.60 -15.05
CA ILE A 408 3.68 -17.74 -14.15
C ILE A 408 2.78 -17.37 -12.96
N TRP A 409 3.00 -16.22 -12.32
CA TRP A 409 2.16 -15.75 -11.20
C TRP A 409 0.72 -15.43 -11.60
N ARG A 410 0.50 -14.97 -12.83
CA ARG A 410 -0.83 -14.81 -13.43
C ARG A 410 -1.51 -16.16 -13.75
N LYS A 411 -0.85 -17.28 -13.50
CA LYS A 411 -1.28 -18.64 -13.87
C LYS A 411 -1.67 -18.72 -15.36
N TRP A 412 -0.93 -18.05 -16.26
CA TRP A 412 -1.24 -18.07 -17.69
C TRP A 412 -1.32 -19.50 -18.21
N ASP A 413 -2.41 -19.85 -18.90
CA ASP A 413 -2.72 -21.24 -19.29
C ASP A 413 -1.60 -21.88 -20.11
N LYS A 414 -0.92 -21.09 -20.95
CA LYS A 414 0.17 -21.56 -21.82
C LYS A 414 1.53 -21.63 -21.12
N ARG A 415 1.65 -21.29 -19.83
CA ARG A 415 2.97 -21.13 -19.16
C ARG A 415 3.86 -22.38 -19.23
N PHE A 416 3.28 -23.57 -19.10
CA PHE A 416 4.03 -24.84 -19.14
C PHE A 416 4.51 -25.21 -20.54
N GLU A 417 3.74 -24.89 -21.58
CA GLU A 417 4.08 -25.22 -22.97
C GLU A 417 4.94 -24.15 -23.64
N ALA A 418 4.70 -22.88 -23.28
CA ALA A 418 5.32 -21.74 -23.95
C ALA A 418 6.72 -21.44 -23.41
N ILE A 419 6.92 -21.55 -22.09
CA ILE A 419 8.16 -21.17 -21.40
C ILE A 419 9.13 -22.35 -21.41
N VAL A 420 9.85 -22.50 -22.53
CA VAL A 420 10.83 -23.59 -22.74
C VAL A 420 12.23 -23.03 -22.95
N ARG A 421 13.23 -23.74 -22.40
CA ARG A 421 14.64 -23.30 -22.31
C ARG A 421 15.23 -22.86 -23.64
N ASP A 422 15.03 -23.66 -24.68
CA ASP A 422 15.69 -23.49 -25.99
C ASP A 422 15.32 -22.19 -26.71
N LYS A 423 14.26 -21.50 -26.28
CA LYS A 423 13.81 -20.23 -26.86
C LYS A 423 14.49 -19.00 -26.26
N PHE A 424 15.25 -19.14 -25.17
CA PHE A 424 15.87 -18.03 -24.44
C PHE A 424 17.38 -18.23 -24.33
N LEU A 425 18.08 -17.91 -25.42
CA LEU A 425 19.50 -18.21 -25.61
C LEU A 425 20.43 -17.47 -24.63
N SER A 426 19.98 -16.37 -24.02
CA SER A 426 20.82 -15.56 -23.14
C SER A 426 20.64 -15.84 -21.65
N LEU A 427 19.66 -16.68 -21.28
CA LEU A 427 19.35 -17.04 -19.90
C LEU A 427 20.24 -18.19 -19.42
N GLU A 428 20.73 -18.09 -18.19
CA GLU A 428 21.67 -19.04 -17.59
C GLU A 428 20.92 -20.13 -16.81
N GLU A 429 21.64 -21.18 -16.43
CA GLU A 429 21.07 -22.30 -15.66
C GLU A 429 20.42 -21.84 -14.35
N LYS A 430 21.04 -20.89 -13.65
CA LYS A 430 20.49 -20.30 -12.42
C LYS A 430 19.14 -19.62 -12.65
N ASP A 431 18.96 -18.95 -13.78
CA ASP A 431 17.71 -18.26 -14.13
C ASP A 431 16.60 -19.28 -14.38
N TRP A 432 16.96 -20.39 -15.03
CA TRP A 432 16.04 -21.49 -15.30
C TRP A 432 15.66 -22.29 -14.07
N ASN A 433 16.55 -22.43 -13.08
CA ASN A 433 16.22 -23.06 -11.81
C ASN A 433 15.12 -22.28 -11.09
N ASP A 434 15.26 -20.96 -11.01
CA ASP A 434 14.25 -20.03 -10.48
C ASP A 434 12.90 -20.15 -11.21
N ILE A 435 12.92 -20.11 -12.54
CA ILE A 435 11.71 -20.20 -13.38
C ILE A 435 11.02 -21.56 -13.20
N SER A 436 11.80 -22.64 -13.18
CA SER A 436 11.28 -24.01 -13.03
C SER A 436 10.66 -24.22 -11.66
N GLN A 437 11.28 -23.68 -10.60
CA GLN A 437 10.70 -23.70 -9.27
C GLN A 437 9.34 -22.98 -9.25
N LEU A 438 9.25 -21.78 -9.83
CA LEU A 438 8.00 -21.03 -9.91
C LEU A 438 6.93 -21.75 -10.73
N LEU A 439 7.30 -22.40 -11.84
CA LEU A 439 6.37 -23.22 -12.63
C LEU A 439 5.81 -24.36 -11.79
N ASN A 440 6.65 -25.07 -11.03
CA ASN A 440 6.23 -26.14 -10.14
C ASN A 440 5.32 -25.63 -9.01
N GLU A 441 5.63 -24.49 -8.41
CA GLU A 441 4.76 -23.83 -7.42
C GLU A 441 3.41 -23.44 -8.03
N SER A 442 3.37 -22.99 -9.29
CA SER A 442 2.14 -22.57 -9.98
C SER A 442 1.19 -23.70 -10.38
N GLY A 443 1.66 -24.95 -10.31
CA GLY A 443 0.87 -26.15 -10.61
C GLY A 443 0.28 -26.83 -9.37
N LYS A 444 0.72 -26.41 -8.19
CA LYS A 444 0.10 -26.75 -6.90
C LYS A 444 -1.04 -25.78 -6.64
#